data_AF-A0A2M7AL15-F1
#
_entry.id   AF-A0A2M7AL15-F1
#
_cell.length_a   1.000
_cell.length_b   1.000
_cell.length_c   1.000
_cell.angle_alpha   90.00
_cell.angle_beta   90.00
_cell.angle_gamma   90.00
#
_symmetry.space_group_name_H-M   'P 1'
#
loop_
_entity.id
_entity.type
_entity.pdbx_description
1 polymer ?
#
loop_
_entity_poly.entity_id
_entity_poly.type
_entity_poly.pdbx_seq_one_letter_code
_entity_poly.pdbx_strand_id
1 'polypeptide(L)'
;YDGVLNVGEWILTEPGVMEGPTVEGVNYRMTGHEDETYDNHPDDSPRIVICPVLREFQVAGRDDVEIVSFAAFWLEGIETIEGSSCVKGRFFQMMVDGEIGSVPEGFDCGLFGIQMADYYEE
;
A
#
# COMPACT_ATOMS: atom_id res chain seq x y z
N TYR A 1 -9.73 -2.62 -7.69
CA TYR A 1 -9.53 -1.26 -8.23
C TYR A 1 -8.64 -1.44 -9.44
N ASP A 2 -9.11 -1.02 -10.60
CA ASP A 2 -8.48 -1.37 -11.89
C ASP A 2 -7.71 -0.20 -12.51
N GLY A 3 -7.62 0.93 -11.79
CA GLY A 3 -6.86 2.12 -12.21
C GLY A 3 -5.42 2.13 -11.69
N VAL A 4 -4.60 2.99 -12.29
CA VAL A 4 -3.27 3.34 -11.78
C VAL A 4 -3.42 4.57 -10.89
N LEU A 5 -2.90 4.50 -9.66
CA LEU A 5 -2.89 5.62 -8.71
C LEU A 5 -1.55 6.34 -8.76
N ASN A 6 -1.58 7.67 -8.74
CA ASN A 6 -0.39 8.51 -8.84
C ASN A 6 -0.22 9.42 -7.62
N VAL A 7 1.04 9.78 -7.33
CA VAL A 7 1.33 10.84 -6.36
C VAL A 7 0.80 12.17 -6.89
N GLY A 8 0.11 12.93 -6.03
CA GLY A 8 -0.61 14.17 -6.36
C GLY A 8 -2.03 13.96 -6.89
N GLU A 9 -2.47 12.71 -7.06
CA GLU A 9 -3.83 12.41 -7.50
C GLU A 9 -4.83 12.62 -6.37
N TRP A 10 -5.98 13.20 -6.72
CA TRP A 10 -7.14 13.32 -5.85
C TRP A 10 -8.13 12.20 -6.16
N ILE A 11 -8.42 11.36 -5.18
CA ILE A 11 -9.33 10.22 -5.33
C ILE A 11 -10.52 10.33 -4.39
N LEU A 12 -11.68 9.93 -4.88
CA LEU A 12 -12.91 9.90 -4.10
C LEU A 12 -12.91 8.69 -3.16
N THR A 13 -13.15 8.94 -1.88
CA THR A 13 -13.24 7.87 -0.87
C THR A 13 -14.53 7.05 -1.03
N GLU A 14 -14.44 5.77 -0.71
CA GLU A 14 -15.60 4.88 -0.58
C GLU A 14 -15.89 4.65 0.91
N PRO A 15 -16.82 5.40 1.52
CA PRO A 15 -17.16 5.21 2.92
C PRO A 15 -18.00 3.95 3.12
N GLY A 16 -17.93 3.38 4.31
CA GLY A 16 -18.66 2.19 4.71
C GLY A 16 -17.74 1.15 5.33
N VAL A 17 -18.30 0.27 6.17
CA VAL A 17 -17.55 -0.85 6.74
C VAL A 17 -17.37 -1.91 5.66
N MET A 18 -16.18 -1.98 5.08
CA MET A 18 -15.81 -2.95 4.05
C MET A 18 -15.26 -4.25 4.64
N GLU A 19 -15.84 -4.73 5.75
CA GLU A 19 -15.28 -5.84 6.54
C GLU A 19 -15.16 -7.15 5.73
N GLY A 20 -16.25 -7.62 5.12
CA GLY A 20 -16.25 -8.87 4.35
C GLY A 20 -15.21 -8.90 3.23
N PRO A 21 -15.22 -7.92 2.31
CA PRO A 21 -14.21 -7.81 1.25
C PRO A 21 -12.78 -7.66 1.77
N THR A 22 -12.59 -7.02 2.92
CA THR A 22 -11.26 -6.89 3.55
C THR A 22 -10.77 -8.25 4.05
N VAL A 23 -11.60 -9.00 4.77
CA VAL A 23 -11.28 -10.35 5.25
C VAL A 23 -10.94 -11.27 4.08
N GLU A 24 -11.77 -11.26 3.03
CA GLU A 24 -11.55 -12.07 1.83
C GLU A 24 -10.22 -11.70 1.13
N GLY A 25 -9.96 -10.39 0.95
CA GLY A 25 -8.76 -9.91 0.28
C GLY A 25 -7.45 -10.19 1.03
N VAL A 26 -7.48 -10.18 2.37
CA VAL A 26 -6.33 -10.56 3.20
C VAL A 26 -6.11 -12.07 3.14
N ASN A 27 -7.16 -12.87 3.33
CA ASN A 27 -7.06 -14.33 3.28
C ASN A 27 -6.57 -14.82 1.91
N TYR A 28 -7.04 -14.21 0.83
CA TYR A 28 -6.59 -14.52 -0.52
C TYR A 28 -5.08 -14.34 -0.69
N ARG A 29 -4.51 -13.25 -0.16
CA ARG A 29 -3.07 -12.97 -0.24
C ARG A 29 -2.21 -13.88 0.63
N MET A 30 -2.78 -14.44 1.69
CA MET A 30 -2.06 -15.32 2.62
C MET A 30 -2.14 -16.80 2.24
N THR A 31 -3.18 -17.20 1.51
CA THR A 31 -3.41 -18.61 1.18
C THR A 31 -2.28 -19.15 0.28
N GLY A 32 -1.58 -20.18 0.75
CA GLY A 32 -0.41 -20.77 0.08
C GLY A 32 0.92 -20.07 0.39
N HIS A 33 0.92 -19.06 1.26
CA HIS A 33 2.08 -18.26 1.68
C HIS A 33 2.16 -18.15 3.21
N GLU A 34 1.64 -19.16 3.92
CA GLU A 34 1.53 -19.17 5.39
C GLU A 34 2.90 -19.27 6.09
N ASP A 35 3.87 -19.92 5.45
CA ASP A 35 5.24 -20.09 5.98
C ASP A 35 6.12 -18.85 5.78
N GLU A 36 5.66 -17.88 4.98
CA GLU A 36 6.40 -16.64 4.77
C GLU A 36 6.33 -15.74 6.00
N THR A 37 7.41 -15.01 6.25
CA THR A 37 7.53 -14.11 7.39
C THR A 37 8.10 -12.79 6.93
N TYR A 38 7.90 -11.75 7.74
CA TYR A 38 8.47 -10.44 7.49
C TYR A 38 9.98 -10.47 7.22
N ASP A 39 10.74 -11.32 7.91
CA ASP A 39 12.20 -11.40 7.74
C ASP A 39 12.63 -12.43 6.67
N ASN A 40 11.71 -13.24 6.17
CA ASN A 40 11.97 -14.29 5.18
C ASN A 40 10.76 -14.51 4.28
N HIS A 41 10.78 -13.83 3.14
CA HIS A 41 9.78 -13.89 2.08
C HIS A 41 10.45 -13.48 0.75
N PRO A 42 9.92 -13.89 -0.41
CA PRO A 42 10.39 -13.38 -1.69
C PRO A 42 9.94 -11.93 -1.90
N ASP A 43 10.70 -11.15 -2.68
CA ASP A 43 10.43 -9.73 -2.94
C ASP A 43 9.06 -9.47 -3.61
N ASP A 44 8.51 -10.49 -4.29
CA ASP A 44 7.20 -10.44 -4.98
C ASP A 44 6.08 -11.13 -4.18
N SER A 45 6.29 -11.39 -2.88
CA SER A 45 5.28 -12.02 -2.02
C SER A 45 3.93 -11.30 -2.10
N PRO A 46 2.81 -12.03 -2.28
CA PRO A 46 1.48 -11.43 -2.30
C PRO A 46 1.07 -10.81 -0.95
N ARG A 47 1.83 -11.08 0.11
CA ARG A 47 1.62 -10.48 1.45
C ARG A 47 2.18 -9.07 1.55
N ILE A 48 2.96 -8.63 0.56
CA ILE A 48 3.42 -7.24 0.45
C ILE A 48 2.33 -6.42 -0.24
N VAL A 49 1.86 -5.37 0.44
CA VAL A 49 0.84 -4.46 -0.07
C VAL A 49 1.43 -3.07 -0.19
N ILE A 50 1.24 -2.44 -1.35
CA ILE A 50 1.59 -1.03 -1.55
C ILE A 50 0.36 -0.18 -1.20
N CYS A 51 0.49 0.60 -0.13
CA CYS A 51 -0.60 1.42 0.41
C CYS A 51 -0.39 2.90 0.02
N PRO A 52 -1.42 3.61 -0.47
CA PRO A 52 -1.34 5.06 -0.63
C PRO A 52 -1.25 5.73 0.73
N VAL A 53 -0.38 6.73 0.83
CA VAL A 53 -0.26 7.64 1.97
C VAL A 53 -0.99 8.92 1.60
N LEU A 54 -1.97 9.30 2.42
CA LEU A 54 -2.83 10.46 2.17
C LEU A 54 -2.30 11.68 2.91
N ARG A 55 -2.49 12.89 2.33
CA ARG A 55 -2.12 14.15 3.00
C ARG A 55 -2.83 14.28 4.35
N GLU A 56 -4.12 14.01 4.33
CA GLU A 56 -5.01 14.02 5.49
C GLU A 56 -6.14 13.02 5.29
N PHE A 57 -6.69 12.54 6.39
CA PHE A 57 -7.83 11.62 6.38
C PHE A 57 -8.87 12.07 7.40
N GLN A 58 -9.39 13.29 7.20
CA GLN A 58 -10.48 13.86 7.99
C GLN A 58 -11.76 13.98 7.14
N VAL A 59 -12.18 12.88 6.53
CA VAL A 59 -13.35 12.86 5.64
C VAL A 59 -14.62 12.52 6.42
N ALA A 60 -15.67 13.32 6.25
CA ALA A 60 -17.00 13.06 6.80
C ALA A 60 -17.86 12.36 5.74
N GLY A 61 -17.73 11.04 5.63
CA GLY A 61 -18.41 10.25 4.61
C GLY A 61 -17.56 10.14 3.34
N ARG A 62 -18.15 10.47 2.19
CA ARG A 62 -17.49 10.39 0.87
C ARG A 62 -16.94 11.76 0.50
N ASP A 63 -15.63 11.84 0.36
CA ASP A 63 -14.90 13.06 0.00
C ASP A 63 -13.60 12.73 -0.76
N ASP A 64 -13.02 13.74 -1.41
CA ASP A 64 -11.76 13.61 -2.15
C ASP A 64 -10.56 13.68 -1.19
N VAL A 65 -9.57 12.81 -1.41
CA VAL A 65 -8.31 12.79 -0.67
C VAL A 65 -7.13 12.81 -1.62
N GLU A 66 -6.08 13.54 -1.24
CA GLU A 66 -4.83 13.62 -2.03
C GLU A 66 -3.85 12.52 -1.61
N ILE A 67 -3.36 11.76 -2.59
CA ILE A 67 -2.25 10.83 -2.42
C ILE A 67 -0.94 11.62 -2.43
N VAL A 68 -0.17 11.57 -1.34
CA VAL A 68 1.13 12.27 -1.24
C VAL A 68 2.31 11.35 -1.39
N SER A 69 2.14 10.04 -1.17
CA SER A 69 3.18 9.02 -1.31
C SER A 69 2.57 7.62 -1.31
N PHE A 70 3.43 6.61 -1.34
CA PHE A 70 3.09 5.20 -1.14
C PHE A 70 4.04 4.58 -0.12
N ALA A 71 3.58 3.53 0.57
CA ALA A 71 4.36 2.77 1.54
C ALA A 71 4.17 1.27 1.34
N ALA A 72 5.24 0.48 1.54
CA ALA A 72 5.15 -0.97 1.58
C ALA A 72 4.68 -1.45 2.96
N PHE A 73 3.71 -2.36 2.97
CA PHE A 73 3.09 -2.91 4.16
C PHE A 73 3.07 -4.44 4.08
N TRP A 74 3.70 -5.09 5.04
CA TRP A 74 3.70 -6.55 5.19
C TRP A 74 2.45 -7.01 5.93
N LEU A 75 1.64 -7.88 5.32
CA LEU A 75 0.44 -8.46 5.92
C LEU A 75 0.79 -9.60 6.87
N GLU A 76 0.44 -9.44 8.15
CA GLU A 76 0.56 -10.47 9.18
C GLU A 76 -0.73 -11.26 9.38
N GLY A 77 -1.88 -10.63 9.10
CA GLY A 77 -3.17 -11.28 9.20
C GLY A 77 -4.32 -10.30 9.44
N ILE A 78 -5.45 -10.85 9.84
CA ILE A 78 -6.63 -10.09 10.24
C ILE A 78 -7.10 -10.57 11.61
N GLU A 79 -7.48 -9.63 12.46
CA GLU A 79 -8.00 -9.90 13.80
C GLU A 79 -9.33 -9.19 14.02
N THR A 80 -10.22 -9.81 14.78
CA THR A 80 -11.46 -9.14 15.21
C THR A 80 -11.23 -8.44 16.54
N ILE A 81 -11.30 -7.11 16.53
CA ILE A 81 -11.18 -6.26 17.71
C ILE A 81 -12.53 -5.57 17.91
N GLU A 82 -13.14 -5.76 19.09
CA GLU A 82 -14.42 -5.13 19.46
C GLU A 82 -15.55 -5.34 18.43
N GLY A 83 -15.56 -6.49 17.75
CA GLY A 83 -16.57 -6.84 16.74
C GLY A 83 -16.33 -6.22 15.36
N SER A 84 -15.16 -5.62 15.12
CA SER A 84 -14.71 -5.15 13.80
C SER A 84 -13.42 -5.85 13.40
N SER A 85 -13.30 -6.22 12.13
CA SER A 85 -12.05 -6.77 11.60
C SER A 85 -10.98 -5.69 11.39
N CYS A 86 -9.76 -5.99 11.82
CA CYS A 86 -8.59 -5.13 11.80
C CYS A 86 -7.44 -5.86 11.12
N VAL A 87 -6.88 -5.25 10.07
CA VAL A 87 -5.71 -5.78 9.36
C VAL A 87 -4.46 -5.51 10.19
N LYS A 88 -3.64 -6.55 10.41
CA LYS A 88 -2.36 -6.45 11.10
C LYS A 88 -1.19 -6.55 10.14
N GLY A 89 -0.15 -5.80 10.44
CA GLY A 89 1.05 -5.79 9.63
C GLY A 89 2.08 -4.75 10.06
N ARG A 90 3.13 -4.63 9.25
CA ARG A 90 4.27 -3.74 9.50
C ARG A 90 4.63 -2.96 8.24
N PHE A 91 4.89 -1.67 8.39
CA PHE A 91 5.54 -0.89 7.33
C PHE A 91 7.03 -1.21 7.28
N PHE A 92 7.59 -1.24 6.08
CA PHE A 92 9.01 -1.48 5.87
C PHE A 92 9.54 -0.77 4.63
N GLN A 93 10.87 -0.72 4.54
CA GLN A 93 11.54 -0.13 3.39
C GLN A 93 11.69 -1.16 2.27
N MET A 94 11.36 -0.77 1.05
CA MET A 94 11.40 -1.64 -0.13
C MET A 94 11.75 -0.84 -1.37
N MET A 95 12.49 -1.47 -2.28
CA MET A 95 12.66 -0.96 -3.65
C MET A 95 11.67 -1.67 -4.58
N VAL A 96 11.01 -0.90 -5.44
CA VAL A 96 10.09 -1.42 -6.45
C VAL A 96 10.47 -0.91 -7.83
N ASP A 97 10.25 -1.74 -8.84
CA ASP A 97 10.29 -1.29 -10.23
C ASP A 97 9.01 -0.49 -10.52
N GLY A 98 9.14 0.71 -11.08
CA GLY A 98 7.97 1.53 -11.40
C GLY A 98 8.28 2.97 -11.77
N GLU A 99 7.23 3.70 -12.13
CA GLU A 99 7.33 5.14 -12.37
C GLU A 99 7.51 5.88 -11.04
N ILE A 100 8.56 6.69 -10.95
CA ILE A 100 8.86 7.50 -9.78
C ILE A 100 8.10 8.82 -9.88
N GLY A 101 7.06 8.97 -9.08
CA GLY A 101 6.35 10.25 -8.92
C GLY A 101 7.17 11.27 -8.12
N SER A 102 6.81 12.55 -8.24
CA SER A 102 7.38 13.59 -7.38
C SER A 102 6.70 13.57 -6.01
N VAL A 103 7.40 13.11 -4.98
CA VAL A 103 6.93 13.21 -3.59
C VAL A 103 7.27 14.59 -3.01
N PRO A 104 6.44 15.15 -2.11
CA PRO A 104 6.76 16.41 -1.42
C PRO A 104 8.11 16.32 -0.67
N GLU A 105 8.87 17.42 -0.64
CA GLU A 105 10.13 17.46 0.13
C GLU A 105 9.89 17.08 1.61
N GLY A 106 10.75 16.20 2.13
CA GLY A 106 10.67 15.73 3.52
C GLY A 106 9.68 14.59 3.77
N PHE A 107 8.98 14.07 2.75
CA PHE A 107 8.17 12.85 2.85
C PHE A 107 8.98 11.63 2.43
N ASP A 108 9.51 10.88 3.41
CA ASP A 108 10.09 9.55 3.22
C ASP A 108 9.12 8.51 3.81
N CYS A 109 8.55 7.67 2.95
CA CYS A 109 7.63 6.60 3.33
C CYS A 109 8.25 5.20 3.16
N GLY A 110 9.56 5.12 2.93
CA GLY A 110 10.32 3.89 2.83
C GLY A 110 10.16 3.10 1.52
N LEU A 111 9.26 3.51 0.62
CA LEU A 111 9.15 2.92 -0.71
C LEU A 111 9.97 3.72 -1.72
N PHE A 112 10.91 3.05 -2.38
CA PHE A 112 11.80 3.67 -3.35
C PHE A 112 11.54 3.05 -4.73
N GLY A 113 11.35 3.89 -5.75
CA GLY A 113 11.27 3.40 -7.12
C GLY A 113 12.65 3.34 -7.77
N ILE A 114 12.88 2.34 -8.62
CA ILE A 114 14.04 2.26 -9.49
C ILE A 114 13.58 2.55 -10.92
N GLN A 115 14.25 3.51 -11.58
CA GLN A 115 14.05 3.81 -12.99
C GLN A 115 15.37 3.64 -13.75
N MET A 116 15.34 2.88 -14.85
CA MET A 116 16.50 2.83 -15.76
C MET A 116 16.61 4.15 -16.51
N ALA A 117 17.77 4.80 -16.40
CA ALA A 117 18.12 5.97 -17.20
C ALA A 117 18.94 5.52 -18.41
N ASP A 118 18.48 5.86 -19.62
CA ASP A 118 19.25 5.65 -20.83
C ASP A 118 20.50 6.55 -20.80
N TYR A 119 21.67 5.93 -20.74
CA TYR A 119 22.94 6.62 -20.93
C TYR A 119 23.19 6.80 -22.43
N TYR A 120 23.16 8.05 -22.90
CA TYR A 120 23.72 8.42 -24.21
C TYR A 120 25.18 8.85 -23.99
N GLU A 121 26.15 8.14 -24.57
CA GLU A 121 27.50 8.66 -24.75
C GLU A 121 27.48 9.66 -25.93
N GLU A 122 27.91 10.90 -25.70
CA GLU A 122 28.18 11.91 -26.73
C GLU A 122 29.49 11.64 -27.49
#